data_AF-A0A1D3RSI5-F1
#
_entry.id   AF-A0A1D3RSI5-F1
#
_cell.length_a   1.000
_cell.length_b   1.000
_cell.length_c   1.000
_cell.angle_alpha   90.00
_cell.angle_beta   90.00
_cell.angle_gamma   90.00
#
_symmetry.space_group_name_H-M   'P 1'
#
loop_
_entity.id
_entity.type
_entity.pdbx_description
1 polymer ?
#
loop_
_entity_poly.entity_id
_entity_poly.type
_entity_poly.pdbx_seq_one_letter_code
_entity_poly.pdbx_strand_id
1 'polypeptide(L)'
;MTVKNGYKKIIAFLILYITIFNFRTKAYINNRQCINHIYNKEISQQCNYSNNYKRKVFNKNHILVEKINTSSSDLNNNNTQEKENNAIPNKKLKKKDKKILKKYKDFLDIIPNKSTEYDMIDAIEKIKTLAVHKFVESIDIYLSFNPKKSKMTKNDNIKTFITFPHNLKKQRAKKVYVVTNSNLHKAAADAGADVVGEDDLINKIKEREIKLQKKNTNYLLCTNDVIHKLARVGKEIGSKGLMPNEKSGTLVSEFLLAKHIKLFKFENTYIFKLNKLNTLNLNVGDVYMANDQIKENILHLFDHLDNLEFFHFNIKNLKSIYLSSTMGFPFKIKKTNL
;
A
#
# COMPACT_ATOMS: atom_id res chain seq x y z
N MET A 1 3.75 -61.16 49.95
CA MET A 1 4.44 -59.97 49.41
C MET A 1 3.42 -59.04 48.75
N THR A 2 2.46 -58.53 49.52
CA THR A 2 2.40 -57.16 50.09
C THR A 2 2.12 -56.05 49.06
N VAL A 3 0.82 -55.69 49.00
CA VAL A 3 0.17 -54.55 48.34
C VAL A 3 0.92 -53.21 48.54
N LYS A 4 1.76 -53.09 49.59
CA LYS A 4 2.64 -51.95 49.88
C LYS A 4 3.61 -51.57 48.74
N ASN A 5 4.05 -52.51 47.91
CA ASN A 5 4.99 -52.20 46.82
C ASN A 5 4.31 -51.61 45.56
N GLY A 6 3.03 -51.89 45.35
CA GLY A 6 2.25 -51.31 44.24
C GLY A 6 1.97 -49.82 44.44
N TYR A 7 1.52 -49.45 45.65
CA TYR A 7 1.30 -48.05 46.01
C TYR A 7 2.57 -47.19 45.96
N LYS A 8 3.73 -47.75 46.34
CA LYS A 8 5.02 -47.04 46.19
C LYS A 8 5.35 -46.70 44.74
N LYS A 9 5.06 -47.60 43.78
CA LYS A 9 5.28 -47.33 42.35
C LYS A 9 4.31 -46.28 41.81
N ILE A 10 3.04 -46.31 42.23
CA ILE A 10 2.03 -45.33 41.81
C ILE A 10 2.37 -43.94 42.37
N ILE A 11 2.75 -43.85 43.65
CA ILE A 11 3.18 -42.59 44.28
C ILE A 11 4.44 -42.06 43.61
N ALA A 12 5.42 -42.91 43.26
CA ALA A 12 6.60 -42.50 42.51
C ALA A 12 6.25 -41.96 41.11
N PHE A 13 5.29 -42.57 40.41
CA PHE A 13 4.79 -42.08 39.13
C PHE A 13 4.05 -40.74 39.26
N LEU A 14 3.25 -40.56 40.32
CA LEU A 14 2.53 -39.31 40.59
C LEU A 14 3.50 -38.19 40.93
N ILE A 15 4.54 -38.46 41.73
CA ILE A 15 5.61 -37.50 42.02
C ILE A 15 6.38 -37.15 40.74
N LEU A 16 6.71 -38.14 39.90
CA LEU A 16 7.36 -37.90 38.61
C LEU A 16 6.48 -37.06 37.67
N TYR A 17 5.17 -37.30 37.66
CA TYR A 17 4.22 -36.54 36.85
C TYR A 17 4.09 -35.10 37.36
N ILE A 18 4.02 -34.89 38.68
CA ILE A 18 3.98 -33.56 39.29
C ILE A 18 5.30 -32.80 39.06
N THR A 19 6.45 -33.46 39.14
CA THR A 19 7.75 -32.81 38.85
C THR A 19 7.88 -32.47 37.37
N ILE A 20 7.46 -33.33 36.45
CA ILE A 20 7.42 -33.04 35.00
C ILE A 20 6.44 -31.91 34.70
N PHE A 21 5.27 -31.90 35.33
CA PHE A 21 4.27 -30.84 35.16
C PHE A 21 4.80 -29.50 35.68
N ASN A 22 5.41 -29.46 36.87
CA ASN A 22 6.05 -28.27 37.43
C ASN A 22 7.25 -27.81 36.59
N PHE A 23 8.00 -28.73 35.99
CA PHE A 23 9.09 -28.38 35.07
C PHE A 23 8.54 -27.75 33.79
N ARG A 24 7.44 -28.30 33.24
CA ARG A 24 6.75 -27.75 32.06
C ARG A 24 6.15 -26.38 32.33
N THR A 25 5.50 -26.17 33.47
CA THR A 25 4.93 -24.86 33.82
C THR A 25 6.01 -23.84 34.11
N LYS A 26 7.11 -24.22 34.77
CA LYS A 26 8.27 -23.34 35.00
C LYS A 26 9.01 -22.99 33.70
N ALA A 27 9.16 -23.94 32.77
CA ALA A 27 9.67 -23.69 31.43
C ALA A 27 8.73 -22.78 30.61
N TYR A 28 7.41 -22.92 30.76
CA TYR A 28 6.43 -22.07 30.08
C TYR A 28 6.43 -20.64 30.63
N ILE A 29 6.53 -20.46 31.95
CA ILE A 29 6.66 -19.15 32.60
C ILE A 29 7.99 -18.50 32.21
N ASN A 30 9.10 -19.25 32.24
CA ASN A 30 10.40 -18.77 31.80
C ASN A 30 10.38 -18.39 30.30
N ASN A 31 9.78 -19.19 29.43
CA ASN A 31 9.63 -18.83 28.02
C ASN A 31 8.77 -17.58 27.83
N ARG A 32 7.69 -17.40 28.61
CA ARG A 32 6.86 -16.19 28.55
C ARG A 32 7.60 -14.95 29.05
N GLN A 33 8.42 -15.09 30.10
CA GLN A 33 9.31 -14.04 30.59
C GLN A 33 10.42 -13.74 29.57
N CYS A 34 11.01 -14.75 28.93
CA CYS A 34 12.00 -14.60 27.86
C CYS A 34 11.38 -13.92 26.63
N ILE A 35 10.17 -14.28 26.22
CA ILE A 35 9.44 -13.63 25.10
C ILE A 35 9.13 -12.18 25.44
N ASN A 36 8.64 -11.89 26.65
CA ASN A 36 8.40 -10.51 27.09
C ASN A 36 9.71 -9.71 27.22
N HIS A 37 10.81 -10.35 27.64
CA HIS A 37 12.12 -9.70 27.72
C HIS A 37 12.74 -9.49 26.33
N ILE A 38 12.52 -10.39 25.37
CA ILE A 38 12.91 -10.24 23.96
C ILE A 38 12.08 -9.13 23.32
N TYR A 39 10.76 -9.12 23.52
CA TYR A 39 9.86 -8.10 22.97
C TYR A 39 10.15 -6.71 23.55
N ASN A 40 10.40 -6.61 24.86
CA ASN A 40 10.83 -5.35 25.49
C ASN A 40 12.25 -4.95 25.08
N LYS A 41 13.15 -5.91 24.83
CA LYS A 41 14.51 -5.63 24.32
C LYS A 41 14.46 -5.18 22.85
N GLU A 42 13.61 -5.76 22.02
CA GLU A 42 13.36 -5.34 20.63
C GLU A 42 12.69 -3.96 20.57
N ILE A 43 11.70 -3.67 21.42
CA ILE A 43 11.11 -2.33 21.53
C ILE A 43 12.17 -1.33 22.01
N SER A 44 12.98 -1.68 23.01
CA SER A 44 14.07 -0.82 23.49
C SER A 44 15.16 -0.62 22.45
N GLN A 45 15.48 -1.63 21.64
CA GLN A 45 16.41 -1.56 20.51
C GLN A 45 15.82 -0.74 19.36
N GLN A 46 14.51 -0.84 19.09
CA GLN A 46 13.82 0.00 18.10
C GLN A 46 13.74 1.47 18.55
N CYS A 47 13.46 1.73 19.83
CA CYS A 47 13.49 3.07 20.41
C CYS A 47 14.93 3.63 20.43
N ASN A 48 15.93 2.82 20.77
CA ASN A 48 17.34 3.21 20.76
C ASN A 48 17.88 3.37 19.34
N TYR A 49 17.43 2.59 18.36
CA TYR A 49 17.78 2.76 16.94
C TYR A 49 17.12 4.02 16.38
N SER A 50 15.85 4.28 16.69
CA SER A 50 15.15 5.51 16.33
C SER A 50 15.82 6.75 16.95
N ASN A 51 16.22 6.68 18.22
CA ASN A 51 16.88 7.78 18.92
C ASN A 51 18.36 7.95 18.50
N ASN A 52 19.09 6.88 18.24
CA ASN A 52 20.47 6.95 17.73
C ASN A 52 20.54 7.35 16.27
N TYR A 53 19.55 6.98 15.44
CA TYR A 53 19.41 7.49 14.08
C TYR A 53 19.09 8.99 14.11
N LYS A 54 18.14 9.42 14.94
CA LYS A 54 17.87 10.85 15.18
C LYS A 54 19.12 11.62 15.65
N ARG A 55 19.89 11.08 16.61
CA ARG A 55 21.14 11.71 17.10
C ARG A 55 22.28 11.70 16.08
N LYS A 56 22.47 10.62 15.32
CA LYS A 56 23.51 10.54 14.26
C LYS A 56 23.20 11.48 13.11
N VAL A 57 21.93 11.62 12.71
CA VAL A 57 21.51 12.59 11.69
C VAL A 57 21.68 14.03 12.21
N PHE A 58 21.33 14.30 13.48
CA PHE A 58 21.53 15.62 14.09
C PHE A 58 23.02 16.01 14.17
N ASN A 59 23.89 15.11 14.64
CA ASN A 59 25.33 15.37 14.75
C ASN A 59 26.04 15.46 13.39
N LYS A 60 25.66 14.63 12.41
CA LYS A 60 26.22 14.69 11.06
C LYS A 60 25.84 16.01 10.36
N ASN A 61 24.62 16.50 10.60
CA ASN A 61 24.16 17.79 10.10
C ASN A 61 24.83 18.97 10.80
N HIS A 62 25.11 18.88 12.11
CA HIS A 62 25.85 19.93 12.84
C HIS A 62 27.30 20.05 12.35
N ILE A 63 27.99 18.92 12.14
CA ILE A 63 29.37 18.88 11.63
C ILE A 63 29.46 19.38 10.17
N LEU A 64 28.41 19.15 9.36
CA LEU A 64 28.33 19.68 8.00
C LEU A 64 28.09 21.20 8.00
N VAL A 65 27.26 21.73 8.90
CA VAL A 65 27.01 23.17 9.05
C VAL A 65 28.26 23.90 9.56
N GLU A 66 29.02 23.32 10.49
CA GLU A 66 30.29 23.89 10.95
C GLU A 66 31.36 23.93 9.84
N LYS A 67 31.47 22.86 9.03
CA LYS A 67 32.40 22.84 7.88
C LYS A 67 32.06 23.86 6.80
N ILE A 68 30.78 24.10 6.56
CA ILE A 68 30.30 25.10 5.60
C ILE A 68 30.60 26.52 6.10
N ASN A 69 30.46 26.77 7.41
CA ASN A 69 30.73 28.07 8.01
C ASN A 69 32.23 28.40 8.10
N THR A 70 33.10 27.40 8.21
CA THR A 70 34.56 27.61 8.14
C THR A 70 35.08 27.78 6.71
N SER A 71 34.35 27.29 5.69
CA SER A 71 34.73 27.49 4.28
C SER A 71 34.27 28.83 3.70
N SER A 72 33.32 29.51 4.34
CA SER A 72 32.78 30.80 3.90
C SER A 72 33.47 32.01 4.52
N SER A 73 34.37 31.83 5.48
CA SER A 73 35.20 32.91 6.03
C SER A 73 36.40 33.27 5.15
N ASP A 74 36.78 32.44 4.19
CA ASP A 74 38.08 32.55 3.50
C ASP A 74 37.99 33.05 2.04
N LEU A 75 36.80 33.44 1.55
CA LEU A 75 36.58 33.78 0.12
C LEU A 75 35.81 35.09 -0.16
N ASN A 76 35.87 36.07 0.74
CA ASN A 76 35.38 37.42 0.44
C ASN A 76 36.53 38.43 0.39
N ASN A 77 37.14 38.57 -0.79
CA ASN A 77 37.61 39.86 -1.31
C ASN A 77 37.90 39.69 -2.81
N ASN A 78 37.00 40.22 -3.65
CA ASN A 78 37.28 41.07 -4.81
C ASN A 78 36.24 40.91 -5.94
N ASN A 79 35.80 42.09 -6.39
CA ASN A 79 35.26 42.42 -7.71
C ASN A 79 33.75 42.31 -7.92
N THR A 80 33.12 43.43 -7.54
CA THR A 80 32.08 44.18 -8.25
C THR A 80 32.07 44.05 -9.77
N GLN A 81 30.84 44.00 -10.30
CA GLN A 81 30.33 44.30 -11.65
C GLN A 81 29.84 43.08 -12.44
N GLU A 82 28.56 42.76 -12.21
CA GLU A 82 27.54 42.39 -13.22
C GLU A 82 26.25 42.08 -12.46
N LYS A 83 25.60 43.16 -11.98
CA LYS A 83 24.20 43.12 -11.60
C LYS A 83 23.46 43.85 -12.71
N GLU A 84 22.73 43.12 -13.53
CA GLU A 84 21.42 43.57 -13.99
C GLU A 84 20.66 42.42 -14.69
N ASN A 85 19.41 42.25 -14.25
CA ASN A 85 18.29 41.65 -14.97
C ASN A 85 18.16 40.11 -14.94
N ASN A 86 17.56 39.61 -13.85
CA ASN A 86 16.38 38.73 -13.90
C ASN A 86 15.72 38.66 -12.51
N ALA A 87 15.08 39.76 -12.12
CA ALA A 87 14.23 39.80 -10.94
C ALA A 87 12.96 38.97 -11.20
N ILE A 88 12.90 37.76 -10.64
CA ILE A 88 11.65 37.01 -10.52
C ILE A 88 10.69 37.86 -9.69
N PRO A 89 9.48 38.19 -10.18
CA PRO A 89 8.59 39.07 -9.43
C PRO A 89 8.24 38.42 -8.09
N ASN A 90 8.45 39.17 -7.00
CA ASN A 90 8.14 38.78 -5.63
C ASN A 90 6.62 38.60 -5.44
N LYS A 91 6.10 37.48 -5.94
CA LYS A 91 4.71 37.10 -5.80
C LYS A 91 4.49 36.67 -4.35
N LYS A 92 3.83 37.52 -3.55
CA LYS A 92 3.45 37.22 -2.16
C LYS A 92 2.81 35.83 -2.10
N LEU A 93 3.51 34.85 -1.51
CA LEU A 93 3.02 33.48 -1.34
C LEU A 93 1.68 33.50 -0.62
N LYS A 94 0.69 32.75 -1.14
CA LYS A 94 -0.64 32.67 -0.53
C LYS A 94 -0.48 32.07 0.88
N LYS A 95 -1.34 32.46 1.83
CA LYS A 95 -1.28 32.00 3.24
C LYS A 95 -1.22 30.46 3.38
N LYS A 96 -1.77 29.71 2.41
CA LYS A 96 -1.73 28.23 2.35
C LYS A 96 -0.33 27.70 2.02
N ASP A 97 0.34 28.27 1.02
CA ASP A 97 1.70 27.88 0.61
C ASP A 97 2.70 28.12 1.74
N LYS A 98 2.52 29.22 2.49
CA LYS A 98 3.30 29.51 3.70
C LYS A 98 3.09 28.49 4.83
N LYS A 99 1.92 27.83 4.92
CA LYS A 99 1.64 26.79 5.94
C LYS A 99 2.25 25.43 5.55
N ILE A 100 2.23 25.09 4.26
CA ILE A 100 2.89 23.88 3.74
C ILE A 100 4.40 24.01 3.95
N LEU A 101 4.98 25.15 3.55
CA LEU A 101 6.41 25.42 3.70
C LEU A 101 6.87 25.40 5.17
N LYS A 102 5.98 25.75 6.13
CA LYS A 102 6.29 25.69 7.57
C LYS A 102 6.56 24.29 8.11
N LYS A 103 5.96 23.25 7.51
CA LYS A 103 6.17 21.85 7.94
C LYS A 103 7.37 21.19 7.26
N TYR A 104 7.69 21.63 6.05
CA TYR A 104 8.82 21.14 5.27
C TYR A 104 10.07 22.03 5.38
N LYS A 105 10.13 22.92 6.38
CA LYS A 105 11.25 23.86 6.57
C LYS A 105 12.60 23.15 6.65
N ASP A 106 12.61 21.99 7.28
CA ASP A 106 13.84 21.24 7.53
C ASP A 106 14.26 20.40 6.31
N PHE A 107 13.43 20.34 5.26
CA PHE A 107 13.61 19.48 4.09
C PHE A 107 13.49 20.25 2.77
N LEU A 108 13.68 21.57 2.78
CA LEU A 108 13.53 22.41 1.58
C LEU A 108 14.45 21.96 0.43
N ASP A 109 15.62 21.45 0.76
CA ASP A 109 16.63 21.00 -0.21
C ASP A 109 16.24 19.71 -0.95
N ILE A 110 15.36 18.91 -0.33
CA ILE A 110 14.93 17.60 -0.86
C ILE A 110 13.70 17.74 -1.77
N ILE A 111 13.04 18.90 -1.74
CA ILE A 111 11.82 19.16 -2.51
C ILE A 111 12.13 19.06 -4.01
N PRO A 112 11.34 18.28 -4.77
CA PRO A 112 11.62 18.09 -6.18
C PRO A 112 11.32 19.35 -6.99
N ASN A 113 12.23 19.67 -7.91
CA ASN A 113 11.96 20.62 -8.98
C ASN A 113 11.14 19.94 -10.10
N LYS A 114 10.25 20.71 -10.75
CA LYS A 114 9.36 20.16 -11.80
C LYS A 114 10.09 19.58 -13.01
N SER A 115 11.29 20.08 -13.30
CA SER A 115 12.08 19.68 -14.48
C SER A 115 13.02 18.50 -14.20
N THR A 116 13.37 18.29 -12.93
CA THR A 116 14.35 17.27 -12.55
C THR A 116 13.73 15.88 -12.58
N GLU A 117 14.44 14.94 -13.21
CA GLU A 117 14.08 13.53 -13.25
C GLU A 117 14.99 12.74 -12.32
N TYR A 118 14.38 11.85 -11.53
CA TYR A 118 15.06 11.06 -10.51
C TYR A 118 15.12 9.59 -10.91
N ASP A 119 16.12 8.88 -10.38
CA ASP A 119 16.07 7.42 -10.36
C ASP A 119 14.93 6.94 -9.44
N MET A 120 14.42 5.74 -9.70
CA MET A 120 13.32 5.14 -8.95
C MET A 120 13.67 4.98 -7.47
N ILE A 121 14.87 4.46 -7.17
CA ILE A 121 15.33 4.23 -5.79
C ILE A 121 15.52 5.57 -5.07
N ASP A 122 16.24 6.51 -5.70
CA ASP A 122 16.45 7.86 -5.17
C ASP A 122 15.12 8.57 -4.87
N ALA A 123 14.13 8.44 -5.77
CA ALA A 123 12.82 9.03 -5.58
C ALA A 123 12.09 8.41 -4.38
N ILE A 124 12.12 7.09 -4.23
CA ILE A 124 11.49 6.38 -3.10
C ILE A 124 12.11 6.83 -1.78
N GLU A 125 13.44 6.93 -1.71
CA GLU A 125 14.14 7.39 -0.51
C GLU A 125 13.74 8.82 -0.13
N LYS A 126 13.77 9.74 -1.10
CA LYS A 126 13.36 11.12 -0.88
C LYS A 126 11.90 11.22 -0.44
N ILE A 127 11.00 10.45 -1.05
CA ILE A 127 9.59 10.41 -0.65
C ILE A 127 9.44 9.95 0.80
N LYS A 128 10.19 8.92 1.23
CA LYS A 128 10.14 8.44 2.62
C LYS A 128 10.69 9.47 3.61
N THR A 129 11.74 10.20 3.25
CA THR A 129 12.25 11.28 4.11
C THR A 129 11.26 12.43 4.24
N LEU A 130 10.51 12.73 3.18
CA LEU A 130 9.48 13.78 3.17
C LEU A 130 8.15 13.36 3.82
N ALA A 131 7.96 12.07 4.14
CA ALA A 131 6.77 11.60 4.83
C ALA A 131 6.81 11.94 6.34
N VAL A 132 6.58 13.23 6.65
CA VAL A 132 6.67 13.79 8.01
C VAL A 132 5.35 13.67 8.79
N HIS A 133 4.26 13.23 8.15
CA HIS A 133 2.96 13.20 8.79
C HIS A 133 2.85 12.11 9.87
N LYS A 134 1.96 12.34 10.84
CA LYS A 134 1.73 11.44 12.00
C LYS A 134 1.18 10.05 11.62
N PHE A 135 0.64 9.91 10.42
CA PHE A 135 0.01 8.68 9.97
C PHE A 135 0.84 8.02 8.87
N VAL A 136 0.60 6.73 8.67
CA VAL A 136 1.23 5.95 7.60
C VAL A 136 0.78 6.44 6.24
N GLU A 137 1.65 7.13 5.50
CA GLU A 137 1.37 7.55 4.13
C GLU A 137 1.52 6.37 3.15
N SER A 138 0.63 6.32 2.15
CA SER A 138 0.76 5.44 0.99
C SER A 138 1.60 6.12 -0.09
N ILE A 139 2.31 5.32 -0.86
CA ILE A 139 3.12 5.73 -2.01
C ILE A 139 2.35 5.34 -3.27
N ASP A 140 1.87 6.35 -3.97
CA ASP A 140 1.05 6.21 -5.16
C ASP A 140 1.89 6.51 -6.41
N ILE A 141 1.63 5.76 -7.48
CA ILE A 141 2.19 5.97 -8.82
C ILE A 141 1.14 6.58 -9.73
N TYR A 142 1.56 7.57 -10.52
CA TYR A 142 0.77 8.25 -11.53
C TYR A 142 1.43 8.07 -12.88
N LEU A 143 0.75 7.34 -13.76
CA LEU A 143 1.17 7.11 -15.13
C LEU A 143 0.29 7.94 -16.04
N SER A 144 0.89 8.80 -16.86
CA SER A 144 0.19 9.50 -17.94
C SER A 144 0.59 8.88 -19.27
N PHE A 145 -0.39 8.50 -20.06
CA PHE A 145 -0.20 7.93 -21.39
C PHE A 145 -0.50 8.99 -22.46
N ASN A 146 0.21 8.91 -23.58
CA ASN A 146 -0.09 9.76 -24.72
C ASN A 146 -1.45 9.35 -25.34
N PRO A 147 -2.40 10.28 -25.50
CA PRO A 147 -3.64 9.99 -26.21
C PRO A 147 -3.32 9.77 -27.70
N LYS A 148 -3.46 8.54 -28.21
CA LYS A 148 -3.54 8.37 -29.67
C LYS A 148 -4.90 8.92 -30.12
N LYS A 149 -4.90 9.78 -31.15
CA LYS A 149 -6.11 10.37 -31.76
C LYS A 149 -7.07 9.34 -32.37
N SER A 150 -6.65 8.08 -32.51
CA SER A 150 -7.52 7.01 -33.03
C SER A 150 -8.48 6.58 -31.92
N LYS A 151 -9.70 7.12 -31.98
CA LYS A 151 -10.95 6.57 -31.46
C LYS A 151 -10.81 5.73 -30.19
N MET A 152 -10.71 6.38 -29.02
CA MET A 152 -11.21 5.75 -27.79
C MET A 152 -12.70 5.50 -28.01
N THR A 153 -13.05 4.31 -28.48
CA THR A 153 -14.44 3.90 -28.58
C THR A 153 -14.98 3.73 -27.15
N LYS A 154 -16.30 3.83 -26.96
CA LYS A 154 -16.95 3.62 -25.65
C LYS A 154 -16.52 2.29 -24.96
N ASN A 155 -16.00 1.33 -25.74
CA ASN A 155 -15.53 0.03 -25.30
C ASN A 155 -14.13 0.04 -24.65
N ASP A 156 -13.37 1.13 -24.74
CA ASP A 156 -12.01 1.25 -24.19
C ASP A 156 -11.98 1.73 -22.72
N ASN A 157 -13.10 1.59 -21.99
CA ASN A 157 -13.09 1.74 -20.53
C ASN A 157 -12.35 0.57 -19.90
N ILE A 158 -11.02 0.61 -19.93
CA ILE A 158 -10.17 -0.43 -19.37
C ILE A 158 -10.28 -0.38 -17.85
N LYS A 159 -10.94 -1.40 -17.31
CA LYS A 159 -11.02 -1.72 -15.90
C LYS A 159 -10.44 -3.11 -15.73
N THR A 160 -9.20 -3.17 -15.27
CA THR A 160 -8.45 -4.39 -15.05
C THR A 160 -8.05 -4.50 -13.59
N PHE A 161 -7.60 -5.68 -13.18
CA PHE A 161 -7.03 -5.90 -11.87
C PHE A 161 -5.57 -6.27 -11.97
N ILE A 162 -4.83 -6.05 -10.90
CA ILE A 162 -3.44 -6.48 -10.72
C ILE A 162 -3.27 -6.97 -9.29
N THR A 163 -2.51 -8.04 -9.12
CA THR A 163 -2.03 -8.51 -7.83
C THR A 163 -0.57 -8.11 -7.67
N PHE A 164 -0.22 -7.47 -6.55
CA PHE A 164 1.18 -7.15 -6.25
C PHE A 164 1.88 -8.28 -5.49
N PRO A 165 3.16 -8.55 -5.76
CA PRO A 165 3.93 -9.58 -5.04
C PRO A 165 4.17 -9.22 -3.57
N HIS A 166 4.43 -7.94 -3.27
CA HIS A 166 4.60 -7.48 -1.89
C HIS A 166 3.33 -6.80 -1.37
N ASN A 167 2.83 -7.34 -0.26
CA ASN A 167 1.62 -6.86 0.39
C ASN A 167 1.86 -5.58 1.20
N LEU A 168 0.88 -4.69 1.20
CA LEU A 168 0.84 -3.54 2.11
C LEU A 168 0.61 -4.05 3.54
N LYS A 169 1.49 -3.65 4.47
CA LYS A 169 1.43 -4.10 5.87
C LYS A 169 0.14 -3.67 6.57
N LYS A 170 -0.42 -2.52 6.18
CA LYS A 170 -1.74 -2.10 6.62
C LYS A 170 -2.77 -2.75 5.70
N GLN A 171 -3.19 -3.97 6.02
CA GLN A 171 -4.39 -4.55 5.42
C GLN A 171 -5.56 -3.63 5.76
N ARG A 172 -5.93 -2.74 4.83
CA ARG A 172 -7.23 -2.09 4.88
C ARG A 172 -8.22 -3.25 4.90
N ALA A 173 -9.11 -3.31 5.89
CA ALA A 173 -10.08 -4.38 6.01
C ALA A 173 -10.95 -4.40 4.74
N LYS A 174 -10.56 -5.23 3.76
CA LYS A 174 -11.27 -5.38 2.50
C LYS A 174 -12.52 -6.20 2.78
N LYS A 175 -13.69 -5.72 2.35
CA LYS A 175 -14.93 -6.50 2.44
C LYS A 175 -15.26 -7.09 1.09
N VAL A 176 -15.44 -8.39 1.05
CA VAL A 176 -15.76 -9.14 -0.16
C VAL A 176 -17.20 -9.63 -0.05
N TYR A 177 -18.04 -9.07 -0.91
CA TYR A 177 -19.43 -9.45 -1.10
C TYR A 177 -19.51 -10.40 -2.29
N VAL A 178 -20.23 -11.50 -2.15
CA VAL A 178 -20.35 -12.51 -3.20
C VAL A 178 -21.83 -12.74 -3.51
N VAL A 179 -22.19 -12.60 -4.80
CA VAL A 179 -23.53 -12.86 -5.32
C VAL A 179 -23.48 -14.10 -6.19
N THR A 180 -24.06 -15.19 -5.71
CA THR A 180 -23.96 -16.51 -6.35
C THR A 180 -25.17 -17.38 -6.03
N ASN A 181 -25.35 -18.47 -6.77
CA ASN A 181 -26.38 -19.48 -6.51
C ASN A 181 -26.20 -20.11 -5.12
N SER A 182 -27.31 -20.50 -4.49
CA SER A 182 -27.35 -21.15 -3.17
C SER A 182 -26.37 -22.33 -3.01
N ASN A 183 -26.16 -23.13 -4.05
CA ASN A 183 -25.25 -24.28 -4.06
C ASN A 183 -23.80 -23.89 -3.76
N LEU A 184 -23.37 -22.69 -4.17
CA LEU A 184 -22.00 -22.21 -4.03
C LEU A 184 -21.78 -21.38 -2.77
N HIS A 185 -22.82 -21.13 -1.97
CA HIS A 185 -22.73 -20.25 -0.81
C HIS A 185 -21.73 -20.75 0.23
N LYS A 186 -21.75 -22.06 0.50
CA LYS A 186 -20.82 -22.70 1.44
C LYS A 186 -19.37 -22.55 0.97
N ALA A 187 -19.10 -22.89 -0.29
CA ALA A 187 -17.76 -22.77 -0.87
C ALA A 187 -17.24 -21.32 -0.86
N ALA A 188 -18.11 -20.34 -1.11
CA ALA A 188 -17.76 -18.93 -1.05
C ALA A 188 -17.46 -18.46 0.39
N ALA A 189 -18.25 -18.90 1.37
CA ALA A 189 -18.01 -18.60 2.78
C ALA A 189 -16.69 -19.22 3.27
N ASP A 190 -16.43 -20.49 2.93
CA ASP A 190 -15.19 -21.20 3.27
C ASP A 190 -13.95 -20.55 2.63
N ALA A 191 -14.11 -19.93 1.46
CA ALA A 191 -13.05 -19.17 0.80
C ALA A 191 -12.73 -17.83 1.47
N GLY A 192 -13.51 -17.38 2.46
CA GLY A 192 -13.29 -16.15 3.22
C GLY A 192 -14.11 -14.95 2.76
N ALA A 193 -15.24 -15.17 2.07
CA ALA A 193 -16.18 -14.09 1.76
C ALA A 193 -16.86 -13.58 3.04
N ASP A 194 -17.04 -12.26 3.17
CA ASP A 194 -17.65 -11.68 4.37
C ASP A 194 -19.17 -11.78 4.36
N VAL A 195 -19.76 -11.62 3.17
CA VAL A 195 -21.21 -11.69 2.98
C VAL A 195 -21.47 -12.40 1.66
N VAL A 196 -22.23 -13.49 1.74
CA VAL A 196 -22.65 -14.28 0.58
C VAL A 196 -24.16 -14.27 0.51
N GLY A 197 -24.70 -14.19 -0.70
CA GLY A 197 -26.14 -14.37 -0.90
C GLY A 197 -26.53 -14.33 -2.36
N GLU A 198 -27.82 -14.39 -2.61
CA GLU A 198 -28.42 -14.33 -3.94
C GLU A 198 -29.42 -13.16 -3.99
N ASP A 199 -30.71 -13.44 -4.13
CA ASP A 199 -31.78 -12.43 -4.16
C ASP A 199 -31.89 -11.65 -2.83
N ASP A 200 -31.67 -12.31 -1.69
CA ASP A 200 -31.71 -11.66 -0.37
C ASP A 200 -30.66 -10.54 -0.25
N LEU A 201 -29.44 -10.78 -0.74
CA LEU A 201 -28.36 -9.81 -0.69
C LEU A 201 -28.65 -8.64 -1.63
N ILE A 202 -29.23 -8.91 -2.80
CA ILE A 202 -29.66 -7.90 -3.77
C ILE A 202 -30.74 -7.00 -3.15
N ASN A 203 -31.73 -7.58 -2.48
CA ASN A 203 -32.79 -6.84 -1.80
C ASN A 203 -32.24 -5.95 -0.67
N LYS A 204 -31.35 -6.50 0.17
CA LYS A 204 -30.66 -5.73 1.23
C LYS A 204 -29.84 -4.56 0.69
N ILE A 205 -29.23 -4.69 -0.49
CA ILE A 205 -28.54 -3.56 -1.15
C ILE A 205 -29.56 -2.54 -1.67
N LYS A 206 -30.67 -3.01 -2.28
CA LYS A 206 -31.73 -2.15 -2.81
C LYS A 206 -32.38 -1.30 -1.73
N GLU A 207 -32.67 -1.89 -0.57
CA GLU A 207 -33.24 -1.23 0.60
C GLU A 207 -32.23 -0.38 1.38
N ARG A 208 -30.96 -0.40 0.94
CA ARG A 208 -29.84 0.34 1.54
C ARG A 208 -29.52 -0.06 2.98
N GLU A 209 -29.99 -1.22 3.43
CA GLU A 209 -29.60 -1.83 4.70
C GLU A 209 -28.09 -2.08 4.71
N ILE A 210 -27.58 -2.67 3.62
CA ILE A 210 -26.14 -2.80 3.39
C ILE A 210 -25.67 -1.52 2.71
N LYS A 211 -25.16 -0.58 3.51
CA LYS A 211 -24.40 0.56 2.99
C LYS A 211 -23.10 0.05 2.38
N LEU A 212 -23.14 -0.35 1.11
CA LEU A 212 -21.92 -0.53 0.30
C LEU A 212 -21.18 0.81 0.36
N GLN A 213 -20.15 0.90 1.20
CA GLN A 213 -19.44 2.15 1.39
C GLN A 213 -18.69 2.49 0.10
N LYS A 214 -18.87 3.73 -0.34
CA LYS A 214 -18.21 4.27 -1.51
C LYS A 214 -16.77 4.63 -1.12
N LYS A 215 -15.83 3.69 -1.22
CA LYS A 215 -14.41 3.92 -1.58
C LYS A 215 -13.55 2.68 -1.30
N ASN A 216 -12.91 2.17 -2.35
CA ASN A 216 -11.60 1.50 -2.39
C ASN A 216 -11.28 0.34 -1.43
N THR A 217 -12.25 -0.20 -0.69
CA THR A 217 -12.04 -1.36 0.21
C THR A 217 -12.99 -2.51 -0.05
N ASN A 218 -14.09 -2.29 -0.77
CA ASN A 218 -15.12 -3.30 -0.94
C ASN A 218 -15.07 -3.87 -2.36
N TYR A 219 -15.25 -5.17 -2.49
CA TYR A 219 -15.34 -5.87 -3.77
C TYR A 219 -16.65 -6.64 -3.82
N LEU A 220 -17.30 -6.63 -4.98
CA LEU A 220 -18.49 -7.42 -5.26
C LEU A 220 -18.11 -8.42 -6.36
N LEU A 221 -18.08 -9.70 -6.00
CA LEU A 221 -17.87 -10.79 -6.94
C LEU A 221 -19.21 -11.42 -7.30
N CYS A 222 -19.35 -11.86 -8.55
CA CYS A 222 -20.56 -12.49 -9.06
C CYS A 222 -20.19 -13.66 -9.97
N THR A 223 -21.02 -14.69 -10.00
CA THR A 223 -20.96 -15.72 -11.05
C THR A 223 -21.74 -15.29 -12.29
N ASN A 224 -21.35 -15.83 -13.46
CA ASN A 224 -21.99 -15.53 -14.74
C ASN A 224 -23.49 -15.80 -14.73
N ASP A 225 -23.92 -16.85 -14.03
CA ASP A 225 -25.32 -17.30 -14.04
C ASP A 225 -26.25 -16.30 -13.36
N VAL A 226 -25.75 -15.56 -12.36
CA VAL A 226 -26.57 -14.70 -11.49
C VAL A 226 -26.43 -13.22 -11.83
N ILE A 227 -25.62 -12.87 -12.85
CA ILE A 227 -25.36 -11.48 -13.22
C ILE A 227 -26.62 -10.72 -13.65
N HIS A 228 -27.58 -11.42 -14.27
CA HIS A 228 -28.84 -10.83 -14.73
C HIS A 228 -29.67 -10.27 -13.57
N LYS A 229 -29.59 -10.88 -12.37
CA LYS A 229 -30.31 -10.42 -11.17
C LYS A 229 -29.76 -9.09 -10.63
N LEU A 230 -28.46 -8.84 -10.79
CA LEU A 230 -27.80 -7.60 -10.37
C LEU A 230 -28.28 -6.36 -11.12
N ALA A 231 -28.92 -6.52 -12.28
CA ALA A 231 -29.51 -5.40 -13.05
C ALA A 231 -30.50 -4.58 -12.20
N ARG A 232 -31.24 -5.24 -11.29
CA ARG A 232 -32.20 -4.60 -10.38
C ARG A 232 -31.58 -3.53 -9.48
N VAL A 233 -30.28 -3.65 -9.18
CA VAL A 233 -29.55 -2.78 -8.24
C VAL A 233 -28.40 -2.04 -8.96
N GLY A 234 -28.40 -2.05 -10.29
CA GLY A 234 -27.35 -1.48 -11.13
C GLY A 234 -27.08 0.01 -10.85
N LYS A 235 -28.12 0.80 -10.51
CA LYS A 235 -27.95 2.23 -10.17
C LYS A 235 -27.11 2.43 -8.91
N GLU A 236 -27.39 1.66 -7.86
CA GLU A 236 -26.69 1.76 -6.56
C GLU A 236 -25.26 1.25 -6.67
N ILE A 237 -25.06 0.09 -7.28
CA ILE A 237 -23.75 -0.56 -7.44
C ILE A 237 -22.87 0.20 -8.45
N GLY A 238 -23.45 0.65 -9.57
CA GLY A 238 -22.78 1.40 -10.62
C GLY A 238 -22.27 2.77 -10.14
N SER A 239 -23.08 3.50 -9.36
CA SER A 239 -22.67 4.78 -8.78
C SER A 239 -21.46 4.66 -7.84
N LYS A 240 -21.25 3.47 -7.26
CA LYS A 240 -20.15 3.13 -6.34
C LYS A 240 -18.95 2.47 -7.02
N GLY A 241 -19.05 2.15 -8.32
CA GLY A 241 -17.97 1.51 -9.08
C GLY A 241 -17.79 0.01 -8.80
N LEU A 242 -18.73 -0.60 -8.08
CA LEU A 242 -18.68 -2.01 -7.64
C LEU A 242 -19.29 -2.98 -8.67
N MET A 243 -19.66 -2.48 -9.85
CA MET A 243 -20.30 -3.34 -10.86
C MET A 243 -19.31 -4.42 -11.33
N PRO A 244 -19.71 -5.71 -11.29
CA PRO A 244 -18.86 -6.81 -11.74
C PRO A 244 -18.55 -6.72 -13.24
N ASN A 245 -17.34 -7.13 -13.61
CA ASN A 245 -16.88 -7.20 -14.99
C ASN A 245 -15.78 -8.28 -15.12
N GLU A 246 -15.80 -9.05 -16.21
CA GLU A 246 -14.86 -10.13 -16.52
C GLU A 246 -13.42 -9.62 -16.53
N LYS A 247 -13.14 -8.50 -17.21
CA LYS A 247 -11.80 -7.91 -17.30
C LYS A 247 -11.24 -7.47 -15.94
N SER A 248 -12.13 -7.19 -15.00
CA SER A 248 -11.75 -6.82 -13.63
C SER A 248 -11.64 -8.01 -12.68
N GLY A 249 -11.86 -9.24 -13.17
CA GLY A 249 -11.80 -10.47 -12.39
C GLY A 249 -12.88 -10.59 -11.33
N THR A 250 -13.93 -9.77 -11.38
CA THR A 250 -15.03 -9.78 -10.42
C THR A 250 -16.25 -10.52 -10.94
N LEU A 251 -16.37 -10.69 -12.24
CA LEU A 251 -17.28 -11.65 -12.85
C LEU A 251 -16.48 -12.90 -13.18
N VAL A 252 -16.91 -14.04 -12.63
CA VAL A 252 -16.11 -15.27 -12.59
C VAL A 252 -17.00 -16.48 -12.89
N SER A 253 -16.44 -17.54 -13.46
CA SER A 253 -17.13 -18.83 -13.56
C SER A 253 -17.27 -19.50 -12.19
N GLU A 254 -18.22 -20.42 -12.04
CA GLU A 254 -18.47 -21.12 -10.78
C GLU A 254 -17.20 -21.79 -10.21
N PHE A 255 -16.39 -22.40 -11.08
CA PHE A 255 -15.15 -23.10 -10.70
C PHE A 255 -14.04 -22.18 -10.16
N LEU A 256 -13.96 -20.94 -10.66
CA LEU A 256 -12.89 -20.00 -10.30
C LEU A 256 -13.27 -19.09 -9.12
N LEU A 257 -14.52 -19.14 -8.67
CA LEU A 257 -15.06 -18.28 -7.63
C LEU A 257 -14.20 -18.28 -6.35
N ALA A 258 -13.93 -19.46 -5.80
CA ALA A 258 -13.16 -19.59 -4.55
C ALA A 258 -11.74 -19.02 -4.67
N LYS A 259 -11.10 -19.20 -5.83
CA LYS A 259 -9.77 -18.64 -6.12
C LYS A 259 -9.84 -17.11 -6.11
N HIS A 260 -10.79 -16.53 -6.84
CA HIS A 260 -10.94 -15.08 -6.93
C HIS A 260 -11.30 -14.44 -5.59
N ILE A 261 -12.14 -15.09 -4.76
CA ILE A 261 -12.43 -14.61 -3.39
C ILE A 261 -11.12 -14.48 -2.60
N LYS A 262 -10.26 -15.51 -2.63
CA LYS A 262 -8.98 -15.48 -1.92
C LYS A 262 -8.05 -14.38 -2.45
N LEU A 263 -7.97 -14.22 -3.77
CA LEU A 263 -7.18 -13.14 -4.40
C LEU A 263 -7.63 -11.76 -3.89
N PHE A 264 -8.94 -11.46 -3.90
CA PHE A 264 -9.43 -10.14 -3.49
C PHE A 264 -9.39 -9.91 -1.98
N LYS A 265 -9.52 -10.99 -1.18
CA LYS A 265 -9.58 -10.91 0.27
C LYS A 265 -8.19 -10.86 0.92
N PHE A 266 -7.33 -11.82 0.58
CA PHE A 266 -6.06 -12.04 1.26
C PHE A 266 -4.88 -11.41 0.52
N GLU A 267 -4.93 -11.38 -0.81
CA GLU A 267 -3.86 -10.81 -1.60
C GLU A 267 -4.07 -9.32 -1.85
N ASN A 268 -2.97 -8.65 -2.22
CA ASN A 268 -2.97 -7.24 -2.51
C ASN A 268 -3.45 -6.94 -3.93
N THR A 269 -4.66 -7.38 -4.24
CA THR A 269 -5.29 -7.18 -5.54
C THR A 269 -6.02 -5.85 -5.60
N TYR A 270 -5.74 -5.08 -6.65
CA TYR A 270 -6.36 -3.79 -6.93
C TYR A 270 -7.02 -3.79 -8.29
N ILE A 271 -8.20 -3.18 -8.35
CA ILE A 271 -8.86 -2.88 -9.62
C ILE A 271 -8.49 -1.43 -9.96
N PHE A 272 -7.89 -1.23 -11.12
CA PHE A 272 -7.63 0.10 -11.65
C PHE A 272 -8.43 0.35 -12.91
N LYS A 273 -8.68 1.63 -13.15
CA LYS A 273 -9.38 2.11 -14.32
C LYS A 273 -8.61 3.27 -14.90
N LEU A 274 -8.59 3.37 -16.23
CA LEU A 274 -8.14 4.57 -16.91
C LEU A 274 -9.09 5.75 -16.66
N ASN A 275 -8.52 6.89 -16.27
CA ASN A 275 -9.25 8.15 -16.23
C ASN A 275 -9.50 8.69 -17.64
N LYS A 276 -10.48 9.61 -17.78
CA LYS A 276 -10.77 10.32 -19.04
C LYS A 276 -9.56 11.09 -19.60
N LEU A 277 -8.59 11.42 -18.76
CA LEU A 277 -7.36 12.13 -19.12
C LEU A 277 -6.20 11.17 -19.48
N ASN A 278 -6.49 9.88 -19.69
CA ASN A 278 -5.50 8.83 -19.94
C ASN A 278 -4.42 8.76 -18.86
N THR A 279 -4.85 8.93 -17.61
CA THR A 279 -4.02 8.74 -16.43
C THR A 279 -4.45 7.50 -15.67
N LEU A 280 -3.46 6.78 -15.16
CA LEU A 280 -3.63 5.62 -14.29
C LEU A 280 -2.98 5.96 -12.95
N ASN A 281 -3.74 5.75 -11.88
CA ASN A 281 -3.31 6.03 -10.52
C ASN A 281 -3.44 4.73 -9.72
N LEU A 282 -2.36 4.31 -9.08
CA LEU A 282 -2.30 3.08 -8.30
C LEU A 282 -1.49 3.30 -7.03
N ASN A 283 -1.88 2.62 -5.96
CA ASN A 283 -1.07 2.53 -4.75
C ASN A 283 -0.09 1.37 -4.91
N VAL A 284 1.20 1.62 -4.75
CA VAL A 284 2.26 0.62 -4.98
C VAL A 284 2.93 0.17 -3.67
N GLY A 285 2.83 0.97 -2.62
CA GLY A 285 3.44 0.64 -1.34
C GLY A 285 3.07 1.60 -0.22
N ASP A 286 3.51 1.29 0.99
CA ASP A 286 3.46 2.19 2.14
C ASP A 286 4.88 2.65 2.49
N VAL A 287 5.00 3.78 3.17
CA VAL A 287 6.30 4.33 3.59
C VAL A 287 7.14 3.35 4.43
N TYR A 288 6.52 2.42 5.18
CA TYR A 288 7.21 1.39 5.99
C TYR A 288 7.76 0.19 5.22
N MET A 289 7.43 0.03 3.94
CA MET A 289 7.97 -1.07 3.14
C MET A 289 9.46 -0.85 2.87
N ALA A 290 10.21 -1.90 2.54
CA ALA A 290 11.59 -1.72 2.09
C ALA A 290 11.62 -1.00 0.72
N ASN A 291 12.73 -0.35 0.36
CA ASN A 291 12.85 0.31 -0.94
C ASN A 291 12.74 -0.71 -2.08
N ASP A 292 13.39 -1.87 -1.92
CA ASP A 292 13.41 -2.95 -2.91
C ASP A 292 12.02 -3.54 -3.15
N GLN A 293 11.24 -3.75 -2.08
CA GLN A 293 9.86 -4.24 -2.19
C GLN A 293 8.97 -3.30 -3.01
N ILE A 294 9.14 -1.98 -2.84
CA ILE A 294 8.39 -0.99 -3.61
C ILE A 294 8.85 -1.03 -5.08
N LYS A 295 10.15 -1.11 -5.32
CA LYS A 295 10.72 -1.23 -6.66
C LYS A 295 10.19 -2.47 -7.39
N GLU A 296 10.20 -3.63 -6.75
CA GLU A 296 9.67 -4.87 -7.31
C GLU A 296 8.18 -4.78 -7.63
N ASN A 297 7.38 -4.15 -6.76
CA ASN A 297 5.97 -3.89 -7.06
C ASN A 297 5.78 -2.96 -8.28
N ILE A 298 6.64 -1.95 -8.44
CA ILE A 298 6.61 -1.05 -9.59
C ILE A 298 6.98 -1.81 -10.88
N LEU A 299 8.04 -2.61 -10.86
CA LEU A 299 8.46 -3.41 -12.02
C LEU A 299 7.36 -4.40 -12.44
N HIS A 300 6.79 -5.12 -11.47
CA HIS A 300 5.67 -6.02 -11.72
C HIS A 300 4.45 -5.31 -12.34
N LEU A 301 4.20 -4.04 -11.98
CA LEU A 301 3.15 -3.24 -12.62
C LEU A 301 3.46 -3.00 -14.11
N PHE A 302 4.70 -2.69 -14.46
CA PHE A 302 5.08 -2.47 -15.86
C PHE A 302 5.05 -3.76 -16.68
N ASP A 303 5.57 -4.86 -16.14
CA ASP A 303 5.46 -6.18 -16.77
C ASP A 303 4.00 -6.57 -17.01
N HIS A 304 3.15 -6.34 -16.01
CA HIS A 304 1.71 -6.57 -16.15
C HIS A 304 1.08 -5.68 -17.21
N LEU A 305 1.45 -4.40 -17.31
CA LEU A 305 0.93 -3.49 -18.32
C LEU A 305 1.36 -3.85 -19.74
N ASP A 306 2.58 -4.34 -19.93
CA ASP A 306 3.08 -4.79 -21.24
C ASP A 306 2.45 -6.12 -21.69
N ASN A 307 2.11 -7.00 -20.75
CA ASN A 307 1.38 -8.25 -21.03
C ASN A 307 -0.10 -8.03 -21.37
N LEU A 308 -0.68 -6.89 -21.02
CA LEU A 308 -2.04 -6.58 -21.43
C LEU A 308 -2.05 -6.26 -22.93
N GLU A 309 -2.86 -6.98 -23.70
CA GLU A 309 -3.02 -6.83 -25.16
C GLU A 309 -3.53 -5.44 -25.62
N PHE A 310 -3.73 -4.50 -24.70
CA PHE A 310 -4.21 -3.16 -25.04
C PHE A 310 -3.10 -2.34 -25.68
N PHE A 311 -3.14 -2.21 -27.02
CA PHE A 311 -2.22 -1.47 -27.91
C PHE A 311 -1.84 -0.03 -27.51
N HIS A 312 -2.50 0.54 -26.50
CA HIS A 312 -2.29 1.90 -26.01
C HIS A 312 -1.43 1.97 -24.73
N PHE A 313 -1.23 0.88 -24.00
CA PHE A 313 -0.69 0.90 -22.62
C PHE A 313 0.73 0.39 -22.45
N ASN A 314 1.46 0.23 -23.54
CA ASN A 314 2.86 -0.18 -23.51
C ASN A 314 3.75 0.96 -22.97
N ILE A 315 4.91 0.60 -22.42
CA ILE A 315 5.94 1.54 -21.95
C ILE A 315 6.27 2.61 -23.02
N LYS A 316 6.25 2.24 -24.30
CA LYS A 316 6.48 3.13 -25.45
C LYS A 316 5.52 4.34 -25.51
N ASN A 317 4.29 4.19 -25.02
CA ASN A 317 3.27 5.24 -25.07
C ASN A 317 3.22 6.08 -23.79
N LEU A 318 4.08 5.82 -22.79
CA LEU A 318 4.13 6.61 -21.56
C LEU A 318 4.61 8.03 -21.84
N LYS A 319 3.82 9.01 -21.39
CA LYS A 319 4.18 10.43 -21.42
C LYS A 319 5.10 10.77 -20.25
N SER A 320 4.67 10.46 -19.04
CA SER A 320 5.35 10.83 -17.80
C SER A 320 4.95 9.91 -16.66
N ILE A 321 5.88 9.69 -15.73
CA ILE A 321 5.71 8.85 -14.55
C ILE A 321 6.02 9.70 -13.33
N TYR A 322 5.11 9.72 -12.37
CA TYR A 322 5.31 10.38 -11.09
C TYR A 322 5.06 9.41 -9.94
N LEU A 323 5.92 9.48 -8.92
CA LEU A 323 5.65 8.90 -7.61
C LEU A 323 5.37 10.01 -6.61
N SER A 324 4.39 9.82 -5.74
CA SER A 324 4.18 10.72 -4.61
C SER A 324 3.65 9.96 -3.40
N SER A 325 3.92 10.48 -2.20
CA SER A 325 3.16 10.06 -1.02
C SER A 325 1.82 10.77 -0.93
N THR A 326 0.92 10.28 -0.08
CA THR A 326 -0.43 10.85 0.12
C THR A 326 -0.45 12.35 0.39
N MET A 327 0.54 12.88 1.12
CA MET A 327 0.64 14.31 1.47
C MET A 327 1.92 14.98 0.94
N GLY A 328 2.74 14.24 0.20
CA GLY A 328 4.04 14.66 -0.30
C GLY A 328 3.99 15.32 -1.67
N PHE A 329 5.18 15.72 -2.13
CA PHE A 329 5.37 16.27 -3.47
C PHE A 329 5.57 15.15 -4.50
N PRO A 330 5.16 15.36 -5.77
CA PRO A 330 5.39 14.39 -6.82
C PRO A 330 6.83 14.45 -7.36
N PHE A 331 7.48 13.30 -7.41
CA PHE A 331 8.80 13.09 -8.00
C PHE A 331 8.64 12.51 -9.40
N LYS A 332 9.24 13.15 -10.40
CA LYS A 332 9.25 12.66 -11.78
C LYS A 332 10.33 11.59 -11.93
N ILE A 333 9.97 10.41 -12.43
CA ILE A 333 10.91 9.31 -12.63
C ILE A 333 11.42 9.29 -14.08
N LYS A 334 12.69 8.94 -14.24
CA LYS A 334 13.32 8.67 -15.55
C LYS A 334 12.74 7.41 -16.19
N LYS A 335 12.40 7.48 -17.48
CA LYS A 335 11.86 6.32 -18.23
C LYS A 335 12.88 5.20 -18.46
N THR A 336 14.17 5.50 -18.38
CA THR A 336 15.27 4.55 -18.63
C THR A 336 15.43 3.51 -17.53
N ASN A 337 14.83 3.73 -16.36
CA ASN A 337 15.08 2.95 -15.15
C ASN A 337 13.96 1.92 -14.90
N LEU A 338 13.28 1.52 -15.98
CA LEU A 338 12.08 0.67 -16.00
C LEU A 338 12.38 -0.65 -16.70
#